data_AF-A0A1B4FVA6-F1
#
_entry.id   AF-A0A1B4FVA6-F1
#
_cell.length_a   1.000
_cell.length_b   1.000
_cell.length_c   1.000
_cell.angle_alpha   90.00
_cell.angle_beta   90.00
_cell.angle_gamma   90.00
#
_symmetry.space_group_name_H-M   'P 1'
#
loop_
_entity.id
_entity.type
_entity.pdbx_description
1 polymer ?
#
loop_
_entity_poly.entity_id
_entity_poly.type
_entity_poly.pdbx_seq_one_letter_code
_entity_poly.pdbx_strand_id
1 'polypeptide(L)'
;MSPSENDCEAVARTALEVAWKALAQLREESDIAANVATRSILSAFAAVIDAERTADKEFKARNPGRDCHGHHVDAHHIVATALTFADSLDSSVHPHSVAGARVLSFAAACKALDAHAAMKDALDEPPGLYGAHSIPDLLKLSGTL
;
A
#
# COMPACT_ATOMS: atom_id res chain seq x y z
N MET A 1 0.36 5.57 25.75
CA MET A 1 -0.68 4.51 25.72
C MET A 1 -0.67 3.90 24.33
N SER A 2 -0.68 2.58 24.22
CA SER A 2 -0.60 1.88 22.93
C SER A 2 -1.89 1.11 22.66
N PRO A 3 -2.27 0.90 21.39
CA PRO A 3 -3.39 0.03 21.03
C PRO A 3 -3.18 -1.39 21.55
N SER A 4 -4.28 -2.12 21.81
CA SER A 4 -4.19 -3.54 22.16
C SER A 4 -3.85 -4.39 20.93
N GLU A 5 -3.36 -5.63 21.15
CA GLU A 5 -3.11 -6.57 20.04
C GLU A 5 -4.38 -6.84 19.23
N ASN A 6 -5.54 -6.93 19.89
CA ASN A 6 -6.83 -7.10 19.23
C ASN A 6 -7.23 -5.88 18.38
N ASP A 7 -6.92 -4.67 18.83
CA ASP A 7 -7.15 -3.45 18.04
C ASP A 7 -6.24 -3.47 16.79
N CYS A 8 -4.96 -3.81 16.97
CA CYS A 8 -4.02 -3.95 15.86
C CYS A 8 -4.45 -5.03 14.86
N GLU A 9 -4.95 -6.18 15.32
CA GLU A 9 -5.45 -7.24 14.44
C GLU A 9 -6.71 -6.79 13.68
N ALA A 10 -7.65 -6.12 14.35
CA ALA A 10 -8.85 -5.59 13.71
C ALA A 10 -8.50 -4.60 12.59
N VAL A 11 -7.55 -3.69 12.85
CA VAL A 11 -7.07 -2.72 11.85
C VAL A 11 -6.36 -3.43 10.71
N ALA A 12 -5.53 -4.45 10.98
CA ALA A 12 -4.88 -5.25 9.96
C ALA A 12 -5.89 -6.01 9.08
N ARG A 13 -6.98 -6.53 9.66
CA ARG A 13 -8.07 -7.17 8.91
C ARG A 13 -8.81 -6.17 8.02
N THR A 14 -9.16 -4.99 8.55
CA THR A 14 -9.76 -3.93 7.75
C THR A 14 -8.84 -3.50 6.61
N ALA A 15 -7.54 -3.31 6.89
CA ALA A 15 -6.52 -2.99 5.90
C ALA A 15 -6.42 -4.06 4.80
N LEU A 16 -6.47 -5.35 5.16
CA LEU A 16 -6.50 -6.47 4.21
C LEU A 16 -7.72 -6.42 3.29
N GLU A 17 -8.91 -6.17 3.85
CA GLU A 17 -10.15 -6.09 3.06
C GLU A 17 -10.14 -4.92 2.07
N VAL A 18 -9.69 -3.73 2.50
CA VAL A 18 -9.65 -2.56 1.60
C VAL A 18 -8.55 -2.69 0.55
N ALA A 19 -7.40 -3.28 0.89
CA ALA A 19 -6.35 -3.61 -0.06
C ALA A 19 -6.86 -4.61 -1.11
N TRP A 20 -7.54 -5.67 -0.68
CA TRP A 20 -8.13 -6.67 -1.58
C TRP A 20 -9.17 -6.07 -2.52
N LYS A 21 -10.02 -5.16 -2.03
CA LYS A 21 -10.98 -4.41 -2.88
C LYS A 21 -10.27 -3.52 -3.91
N ALA A 22 -9.18 -2.86 -3.54
CA ALA A 22 -8.39 -2.03 -4.47
C ALA A 22 -7.73 -2.85 -5.59
N LEU A 23 -7.50 -4.15 -5.36
CA LEU A 23 -6.96 -5.09 -6.34
C LEU A 23 -8.06 -5.74 -7.23
N ALA A 24 -9.31 -5.29 -7.18
CA ALA A 24 -10.43 -5.85 -7.96
C ALA A 24 -10.10 -6.00 -9.45
N GLN A 25 -9.51 -4.97 -10.06
CA GLN A 25 -9.15 -5.00 -11.49
C GLN A 25 -8.15 -6.11 -11.82
N LEU A 26 -7.23 -6.44 -10.91
CA LEU A 26 -6.26 -7.53 -11.08
C LEU A 26 -6.88 -8.93 -11.03
N ARG A 27 -8.12 -9.04 -10.55
CA ARG A 27 -8.84 -10.30 -10.39
C ARG A 27 -9.72 -10.63 -11.58
N GLU A 28 -10.26 -9.60 -12.22
CA GLU A 28 -11.33 -9.73 -13.21
C GLU A 28 -10.79 -9.86 -14.65
N GLU A 29 -9.55 -9.46 -14.90
CA GLU A 29 -8.96 -9.42 -16.25
C GLU A 29 -7.68 -10.27 -16.32
N SER A 30 -7.58 -11.17 -17.31
CA SER A 30 -6.44 -12.06 -17.52
C SER A 30 -5.29 -11.43 -18.30
N ASP A 31 -5.52 -10.30 -18.98
CA ASP A 31 -4.54 -9.64 -19.84
C ASP A 31 -4.47 -8.13 -19.53
N ILE A 32 -4.01 -7.83 -18.31
CA ILE A 32 -3.97 -6.48 -17.77
C ILE A 32 -2.72 -5.75 -18.23
N ALA A 33 -2.92 -4.54 -18.75
CA ALA A 33 -1.82 -3.64 -19.06
C ALA A 33 -1.00 -3.30 -17.81
N ALA A 34 0.32 -3.32 -17.92
CA ALA A 34 1.25 -3.18 -16.78
C ALA A 34 1.03 -1.89 -15.95
N ASN A 35 0.61 -0.80 -16.58
CA ASN A 35 0.27 0.46 -15.91
C ASN A 35 -0.99 0.34 -15.04
N VAL A 36 -2.02 -0.39 -15.51
CA VAL A 36 -3.23 -0.67 -14.75
C VAL A 36 -2.90 -1.54 -13.54
N ALA A 37 -2.12 -2.61 -13.74
CA ALA A 37 -1.65 -3.47 -12.66
C ALA A 37 -0.87 -2.70 -11.59
N THR A 38 0.05 -1.83 -12.02
CA THR A 38 0.84 -0.99 -11.11
C THR A 38 -0.06 -0.04 -10.32
N ARG A 39 -1.03 0.61 -10.99
CA ARG A 39 -1.97 1.52 -10.33
C ARG A 39 -2.84 0.80 -9.30
N SER A 40 -3.35 -0.40 -9.60
CA SER A 40 -4.13 -1.18 -8.64
C SER A 40 -3.33 -1.54 -7.39
N ILE A 41 -2.06 -1.90 -7.53
CA ILE A 41 -1.19 -2.18 -6.39
C ILE A 41 -0.92 -0.92 -5.57
N LEU A 42 -0.60 0.22 -6.21
CA LEU A 42 -0.41 1.49 -5.52
C LEU A 42 -1.68 1.92 -4.76
N SER A 43 -2.85 1.74 -5.37
CA SER A 43 -4.14 1.97 -4.71
C SER A 43 -4.35 1.06 -3.50
N ALA A 44 -3.89 -0.18 -3.55
CA ALA A 44 -3.97 -1.09 -2.41
C ALA A 44 -3.07 -0.63 -1.24
N PHE A 45 -1.85 -0.18 -1.52
CA PHE A 45 -0.98 0.42 -0.49
C PHE A 45 -1.58 1.69 0.11
N ALA A 46 -2.12 2.58 -0.72
CA ALA A 46 -2.80 3.79 -0.26
C ALA A 46 -3.98 3.46 0.67
N ALA A 47 -4.77 2.43 0.31
CA ALA A 47 -5.88 1.97 1.12
C ALA A 47 -5.45 1.44 2.50
N VAL A 48 -4.32 0.71 2.58
CA VAL A 48 -3.77 0.26 3.88
C VAL A 48 -3.34 1.44 4.75
N ILE A 49 -2.62 2.40 4.18
CA ILE A 49 -2.16 3.60 4.89
C ILE A 49 -3.36 4.42 5.41
N ASP A 50 -4.43 4.55 4.61
CA ASP A 50 -5.63 5.27 5.01
C ASP A 50 -6.42 4.53 6.10
N ALA A 51 -6.46 3.19 6.08
CA ALA A 51 -7.05 2.39 7.15
C ALA A 51 -6.30 2.61 8.48
N GLU A 52 -4.96 2.56 8.47
CA GLU A 52 -4.11 2.83 9.63
C GLU A 52 -4.33 4.26 10.17
N ARG A 53 -4.31 5.27 9.30
CA ARG A 53 -4.57 6.67 9.66
C ARG A 53 -5.95 6.88 10.26
N THR A 54 -6.96 6.18 9.75
CA THR A 54 -8.33 6.26 10.26
C THR A 54 -8.41 5.66 11.66
N ALA A 55 -7.84 4.48 11.85
CA ALA A 55 -7.76 3.83 13.16
C ALA A 55 -7.02 4.68 14.20
N ASP A 56 -5.92 5.34 13.81
CA ASP A 56 -5.18 6.26 14.67
C ASP A 56 -5.98 7.48 15.10
N LYS A 57 -6.74 8.08 14.16
CA LYS A 57 -7.64 9.19 14.47
C LYS A 57 -8.72 8.76 15.46
N GLU A 58 -9.33 7.60 15.23
CA GLU A 58 -10.37 7.05 16.11
C GLU A 58 -9.81 6.68 17.49
N PHE A 59 -8.62 6.10 17.57
CA PHE A 59 -7.97 5.77 18.83
C PHE A 59 -7.62 7.01 19.65
N LYS A 60 -7.08 8.06 19.01
CA LYS A 60 -6.82 9.36 19.65
C LYS A 60 -8.10 10.04 20.11
N ALA A 61 -9.17 9.98 19.31
CA ALA A 61 -10.48 10.55 19.68
C ALA A 61 -11.10 9.85 20.89
N ARG A 62 -10.92 8.53 21.02
CA ARG A 62 -11.34 7.75 22.21
C ARG A 62 -10.49 8.00 23.45
N ASN A 63 -9.29 8.57 23.31
CA ASN A 63 -8.32 8.78 24.39
C ASN A 63 -7.83 10.25 24.46
N PRO A 64 -8.72 11.22 24.71
CA PRO A 64 -8.36 12.64 24.71
C PRO A 64 -7.33 12.96 25.80
N GLY A 65 -6.35 13.80 25.47
CA GLY A 65 -5.34 14.31 26.41
C GLY A 65 -4.27 13.30 26.84
N ARG A 66 -4.19 12.13 26.20
CA ARG A 66 -3.16 11.13 26.46
C ARG A 66 -2.18 11.06 25.30
N ASP A 67 -0.88 10.91 25.61
CA ASP A 67 0.11 10.54 24.59
C ASP A 67 -0.18 9.12 24.10
N CYS A 68 -0.65 9.04 22.86
CA CYS A 68 -1.06 7.80 22.20
C CYS A 68 -0.06 7.45 21.10
N HIS A 69 0.44 6.21 21.12
CA HIS A 69 1.16 5.64 19.99
C HIS A 69 0.14 5.18 18.93
N GLY A 70 0.50 5.30 17.66
CA GLY A 70 -0.35 4.83 16.56
C GLY A 70 -0.34 3.31 16.43
N HIS A 71 -1.27 2.79 15.63
CA HIS A 71 -1.17 1.44 15.11
C HIS A 71 0.06 1.37 14.19
N HIS A 72 0.63 0.18 14.07
CA HIS A 72 1.64 -0.10 13.06
C HIS A 72 1.18 -1.31 12.27
N VAL A 73 1.03 -1.13 10.97
CA VAL A 73 0.62 -2.20 10.07
C VAL A 73 1.66 -2.35 8.98
N ASP A 74 2.12 -3.57 8.74
CA ASP A 74 3.04 -3.83 7.66
C ASP A 74 2.31 -3.89 6.32
N ALA A 75 2.17 -2.72 5.68
CA ALA A 75 1.46 -2.57 4.41
C ALA A 75 1.99 -3.49 3.31
N HIS A 76 3.28 -3.80 3.34
CA HIS A 76 3.92 -4.70 2.41
C HIS A 76 3.35 -6.13 2.54
N HIS A 77 3.32 -6.66 3.76
CA HIS A 77 2.74 -7.97 4.02
C HIS A 77 1.24 -8.03 3.74
N ILE A 78 0.50 -6.97 4.06
CA ILE A 78 -0.95 -6.93 3.80
C ILE A 78 -1.25 -6.93 2.31
N VAL A 79 -0.58 -6.08 1.52
CA VAL A 79 -0.81 -6.03 0.07
C VAL A 79 -0.35 -7.34 -0.59
N ALA A 80 0.77 -7.93 -0.15
CA ALA A 80 1.22 -9.23 -0.62
C ALA A 80 0.24 -10.35 -0.30
N THR A 81 -0.36 -10.34 0.90
CA THR A 81 -1.40 -11.29 1.31
C THR A 81 -2.67 -11.09 0.47
N ALA A 82 -3.16 -9.86 0.35
CA ALA A 82 -4.32 -9.53 -0.48
C ALA A 82 -4.12 -9.98 -1.93
N LEU A 83 -2.93 -9.77 -2.47
CA LEU A 83 -2.58 -10.23 -3.81
C LEU A 83 -2.57 -11.75 -3.86
N THR A 84 -1.96 -12.46 -2.88
CA THR A 84 -1.91 -13.94 -2.78
C THR A 84 -3.29 -14.59 -2.72
N PHE A 85 -4.29 -13.90 -2.18
CA PHE A 85 -5.67 -14.37 -2.07
C PHE A 85 -6.64 -13.54 -2.92
N ALA A 86 -6.15 -12.95 -4.01
CA ALA A 86 -6.94 -12.10 -4.90
C ALA A 86 -8.23 -12.80 -5.36
N ASP A 87 -8.18 -14.09 -5.71
CA ASP A 87 -9.34 -14.81 -6.24
C ASP A 87 -10.45 -15.06 -5.19
N SER A 88 -10.07 -15.24 -3.92
CA SER A 88 -10.99 -15.45 -2.81
C SER A 88 -10.30 -15.13 -1.48
N LEU A 89 -10.83 -14.15 -0.75
CA LEU A 89 -10.40 -13.82 0.59
C LEU A 89 -11.29 -14.57 1.60
N ASP A 90 -10.85 -15.74 2.05
CA ASP A 90 -11.49 -16.42 3.17
C ASP A 90 -11.17 -15.68 4.48
N SER A 91 -12.16 -15.60 5.36
CA SER A 91 -12.06 -15.13 6.75
C SER A 91 -10.94 -15.80 7.58
N SER A 92 -10.53 -17.01 7.18
CA SER A 92 -9.44 -17.78 7.79
C SER A 92 -8.04 -17.30 7.39
N VAL A 93 -7.91 -16.46 6.35
CA VAL A 93 -6.63 -15.94 5.87
C VAL A 93 -6.09 -14.91 6.85
N HIS A 94 -4.90 -15.17 7.39
CA HIS A 94 -4.20 -14.21 8.23
C HIS A 94 -3.61 -13.08 7.36
N PRO A 95 -3.67 -11.80 7.78
CA PRO A 95 -3.18 -10.63 7.00
C PRO A 95 -1.70 -10.64 6.58
N HIS A 96 -0.92 -11.64 6.99
CA HIS A 96 0.53 -11.74 6.77
C HIS A 96 0.94 -13.08 6.12
N SER A 97 0.05 -13.72 5.36
CA SER A 97 0.28 -15.02 4.70
C SER A 97 0.62 -14.83 3.21
N VAL A 98 1.81 -15.22 2.77
CA VAL A 98 2.32 -14.93 1.41
C VAL A 98 2.75 -16.20 0.66
N ALA A 99 2.35 -16.34 -0.62
CA ALA A 99 2.79 -17.41 -1.54
C ALA A 99 3.15 -16.86 -2.95
N GLY A 100 3.99 -17.62 -3.68
CA GLY A 100 4.84 -17.17 -4.80
C GLY A 100 4.18 -16.55 -6.06
N ALA A 101 5.04 -16.13 -7.01
CA ALA A 101 4.79 -15.32 -8.22
C ALA A 101 4.18 -13.92 -7.98
N ARG A 102 3.18 -13.81 -7.12
CA ARG A 102 2.59 -12.54 -6.65
C ARG A 102 3.60 -11.71 -5.85
N VAL A 103 4.55 -12.39 -5.20
CA VAL A 103 5.77 -11.80 -4.58
C VAL A 103 6.63 -11.03 -5.59
N LEU A 104 6.69 -11.44 -6.86
CA LEU A 104 7.47 -10.72 -7.89
C LEU A 104 6.79 -9.41 -8.31
N SER A 105 5.47 -9.43 -8.50
CA SER A 105 4.68 -8.22 -8.76
C SER A 105 4.70 -7.26 -7.57
N PHE A 106 4.66 -7.81 -6.36
CA PHE A 106 4.84 -7.08 -5.12
C PHE A 106 6.24 -6.45 -5.02
N ALA A 107 7.31 -7.19 -5.32
CA ALA A 107 8.68 -6.66 -5.36
C ALA A 107 8.85 -5.57 -6.44
N ALA A 108 8.19 -5.71 -7.59
CA ALA A 108 8.16 -4.68 -8.62
C ALA A 108 7.42 -3.42 -8.15
N ALA A 109 6.33 -3.57 -7.40
CA ALA A 109 5.59 -2.45 -6.81
C ALA A 109 6.36 -1.75 -5.68
N CYS A 110 7.10 -2.49 -4.84
CA CYS A 110 8.01 -1.91 -3.85
C CYS A 110 9.08 -1.05 -4.54
N LYS A 111 9.69 -1.56 -5.61
CA LYS A 111 10.64 -0.77 -6.42
C LYS A 111 10.01 0.46 -7.05
N ALA A 112 8.74 0.39 -7.44
CA ALA A 112 8.01 1.55 -7.96
C ALA A 112 7.72 2.58 -6.86
N LEU A 113 7.42 2.13 -5.63
CA LEU A 113 7.24 3.00 -4.46
C LEU A 113 8.56 3.65 -4.04
N ASP A 114 9.66 2.91 -4.02
CA ASP A 114 11.00 3.45 -3.77
C ASP A 114 11.38 4.50 -4.81
N ALA A 115 11.09 4.23 -6.09
CA ALA A 115 11.29 5.19 -7.17
C ALA A 115 10.41 6.44 -6.99
N HIS A 116 9.16 6.28 -6.55
CA HIS A 116 8.26 7.40 -6.29
C HIS A 116 8.68 8.24 -5.06
N ALA A 117 9.16 7.60 -3.99
CA ALA A 117 9.73 8.28 -2.83
C ALA A 117 10.99 9.06 -3.23
N ALA A 118 11.91 8.43 -3.97
CA ALA A 118 13.10 9.09 -4.50
C ALA A 118 12.76 10.25 -5.45
N MET A 119 11.70 10.13 -6.26
CA MET A 119 11.20 11.21 -7.10
C MET A 119 10.63 12.38 -6.29
N LYS A 120 9.90 12.10 -5.20
CA LYS A 120 9.35 13.14 -4.33
C LYS A 120 10.47 13.87 -3.59
N ASP A 121 11.44 13.14 -3.07
CA ASP A 121 12.63 13.72 -2.43
C ASP A 121 13.44 14.57 -3.42
N ALA A 122 13.56 14.12 -4.68
CA ALA A 122 14.21 14.90 -5.74
C ALA A 122 13.43 16.14 -6.21
N LEU A 123 12.11 16.18 -5.98
CA LEU A 123 11.25 17.35 -6.26
C LEU A 123 11.24 18.34 -5.09
N ASP A 124 11.43 17.85 -3.86
CA ASP A 124 11.51 18.66 -2.64
C ASP A 124 12.93 19.23 -2.42
N GLU A 125 13.96 18.65 -3.06
CA GLU A 125 15.31 19.24 -3.11
C GLU A 125 15.43 20.34 -4.20
N PRO A 126 16.17 21.44 -3.94
CA PRO A 126 16.41 22.47 -4.93
C PRO A 126 17.11 21.88 -6.18
N PRO A 127 16.78 22.37 -7.39
CA PRO A 127 17.12 21.71 -8.64
C PRO A 127 18.63 21.76 -8.84
N GLY A 128 19.33 20.69 -8.47
CA GLY A 128 20.78 20.71 -8.46
C GLY A 128 21.45 19.38 -8.71
N LEU A 129 21.00 18.26 -8.14
CA LEU A 129 21.94 17.16 -7.97
C LEU A 129 21.59 15.75 -8.44
N TYR A 130 20.34 15.37 -8.76
CA TYR A 130 20.12 14.04 -9.33
C TYR A 130 19.02 13.99 -10.39
N GLY A 131 19.38 13.60 -11.62
CA GLY A 131 18.46 12.94 -12.55
C GLY A 131 17.59 13.79 -13.48
N ALA A 132 17.93 15.07 -13.71
CA ALA A 132 17.16 15.98 -14.60
C ALA A 132 16.93 15.46 -16.05
N HIS A 133 17.63 14.40 -16.47
CA HIS A 133 17.48 13.81 -17.80
C HIS A 133 16.45 12.67 -17.89
N SER A 134 16.00 12.09 -16.78
CA SER A 134 15.07 10.93 -16.78
C SER A 134 13.65 11.26 -16.28
N ILE A 135 13.44 12.46 -15.73
CA ILE A 135 12.13 12.96 -15.29
C ILE A 135 11.10 13.03 -16.44
N PRO A 136 11.46 13.49 -17.66
CA PRO A 136 10.48 13.56 -18.76
C PRO A 136 9.95 12.20 -19.20
N ASP A 137 10.77 11.15 -19.15
CA ASP A 137 10.37 9.79 -19.54
C ASP A 137 9.52 9.11 -18.46
N LEU A 138 9.79 9.41 -17.18
CA LEU A 138 8.97 8.94 -16.05
C LEU A 138 7.58 9.61 -16.03
N LEU A 139 7.49 10.90 -16.36
CA LEU A 139 6.21 11.62 -16.47
C LEU A 139 5.33 11.12 -17.63
N LYS A 140 5.95 10.69 -18.74
CA LYS A 140 5.25 10.03 -19.84
C LYS A 140 4.72 8.65 -19.44
N LEU A 141 5.46 7.90 -18.62
CA LEU A 141 5.02 6.59 -18.11
C LEU A 141 3.89 6.70 -17.07
N SER A 142 3.83 7.79 -16.30
CA SER A 142 2.76 8.06 -15.33
C SER A 142 1.48 8.64 -15.94
N GLY A 143 1.45 8.88 -17.25
CA GLY A 143 0.28 9.43 -17.95
C GLY A 143 0.00 10.91 -17.63
N THR A 144 1.02 11.64 -17.17
CA THR A 144 0.89 13.06 -16.79
C THR A 144 1.44 14.02 -17.84
N LEU A 145 1.53 13.57 -19.10
CA LEU A 145 1.70 14.36 -20.33
C LEU A 145 1.13 13.58 -21.52
#